data_AF-A0A4P2Q4F2-F1
#
_entry.id   AF-A0A4P2Q4F2-F1
#
_cell.length_a   1.000
_cell.length_b   1.000
_cell.length_c   1.000
_cell.angle_alpha   90.00
_cell.angle_beta   90.00
_cell.angle_gamma   90.00
#
_symmetry.space_group_name_H-M   'P 1'
#
loop_
_entity.id
_entity.type
_entity.pdbx_description
1 polymer ?
#
loop_
_entity_poly.entity_id
_entity_poly.type
_entity_poly.pdbx_seq_one_letter_code
_entity_poly.pdbx_strand_id
1 'polypeptide(L)'
;MKHDAIVHAAGGVLGGTVGTALMLKGMKASQKLPERLKPPPVRRDPGEFMVSRVEQLRGAPLRRGLHDALARGMHWGYGATSGALFGLATSRLRLRTLPAALLAGSVMGTAVWAVGYIGWLPAAKLTPPVWRQGARRVAVSVLGHMAFGIVSAIPVLLLDRRRAEPWWRRALKRIAR
;
A
#
# COMPACT_ATOMS: atom_id res chain seq x y z
N MET A 1 15.71 10.30 17.31
CA MET A 1 14.29 10.40 16.88
C MET A 1 14.13 10.62 15.37
N LYS A 2 14.73 11.65 14.74
CA LYS A 2 14.61 11.90 13.28
C LYS A 2 15.18 10.75 12.42
N HIS A 3 16.35 10.21 12.78
CA HIS A 3 16.98 9.10 12.05
C HIS A 3 16.11 7.83 12.01
N ASP A 4 15.43 7.49 13.11
CA ASP A 4 14.60 6.29 13.16
C ASP A 4 13.38 6.43 12.25
N ALA A 5 12.75 7.61 12.23
CA ALA A 5 11.63 7.89 11.34
C ALA A 5 12.02 7.78 9.86
N ILE A 6 13.19 8.32 9.47
CA ILE A 6 13.70 8.24 8.09
C ILE A 6 13.96 6.79 7.68
N VAL A 7 14.60 6.00 8.56
CA VAL A 7 14.89 4.58 8.28
C VAL A 7 13.59 3.77 8.14
N HIS A 8 12.59 4.02 8.97
CA HIS A 8 11.29 3.36 8.84
C HIS A 8 10.55 3.82 7.59
N ALA A 9 10.60 5.10 7.24
CA ALA A 9 10.04 5.61 5.99
C ALA A 9 10.68 4.91 4.78
N ALA A 10 12.00 4.77 4.75
CA ALA A 10 12.72 4.06 3.69
C ALA A 10 12.35 2.57 3.63
N GLY A 11 12.31 1.89 4.78
CA GLY A 11 11.82 0.50 4.86
C GLY A 11 10.37 0.38 4.38
N GLY A 12 9.54 1.36 4.72
CA GLY A 12 8.19 1.52 4.24
C GLY A 12 8.10 1.68 2.73
N VAL A 13 8.92 2.55 2.12
CA VAL A 13 8.99 2.72 0.65
C VAL A 13 9.30 1.41 -0.05
N LEU A 14 10.32 0.68 0.45
CA LEU A 14 10.68 -0.63 -0.08
C LEU A 14 9.50 -1.61 0.03
N GLY A 15 8.86 -1.66 1.20
CA GLY A 15 7.70 -2.51 1.44
C GLY A 15 6.51 -2.16 0.55
N GLY A 16 6.21 -0.88 0.39
CA GLY A 16 5.17 -0.36 -0.48
C GLY A 16 5.40 -0.75 -1.93
N THR A 17 6.64 -0.65 -2.39
CA THR A 17 7.05 -1.03 -3.77
C THR A 17 6.88 -2.52 -4.01
N VAL A 18 7.34 -3.36 -3.08
CA VAL A 18 7.18 -4.83 -3.16
C VAL A 18 5.70 -5.22 -3.08
N GLY A 19 4.93 -4.55 -2.22
CA GLY A 19 3.47 -4.69 -2.14
C GLY A 19 2.80 -4.36 -3.47
N THR A 20 3.17 -3.27 -4.13
CA THR A 20 2.64 -2.92 -5.46
C THR A 20 2.96 -3.99 -6.48
N ALA A 21 4.18 -4.53 -6.49
CA ALA A 21 4.54 -5.63 -7.38
C ALA A 21 3.65 -6.87 -7.16
N LEU A 22 3.35 -7.21 -5.90
CA LEU A 22 2.39 -8.27 -5.57
C LEU A 22 0.99 -7.95 -6.12
N MET A 23 0.51 -6.72 -5.91
CA MET A 23 -0.83 -6.31 -6.33
C MET A 23 -0.97 -6.32 -7.86
N LEU A 24 0.02 -5.84 -8.61
CA LEU A 24 0.02 -5.90 -10.07
C LEU A 24 -0.03 -7.34 -10.59
N LYS A 25 0.74 -8.25 -9.97
CA LYS A 25 0.66 -9.70 -10.28
C LYS A 25 -0.71 -10.26 -9.91
N GLY A 26 -1.26 -9.88 -8.76
CA GLY A 26 -2.59 -10.26 -8.30
C GLY A 26 -3.69 -9.79 -9.25
N MET A 27 -3.62 -8.58 -9.77
CA MET A 27 -4.54 -8.06 -10.79
C MET A 27 -4.49 -8.92 -12.06
N LYS A 28 -3.28 -9.23 -12.57
CA LYS A 28 -3.11 -10.12 -13.72
C LYS A 28 -3.68 -11.52 -13.46
N ALA A 29 -3.44 -12.08 -12.28
CA ALA A 29 -4.00 -13.38 -11.89
C ALA A 29 -5.53 -13.34 -11.76
N SER A 30 -6.09 -12.24 -11.25
CA SER A 30 -7.53 -12.07 -11.05
C SER A 30 -8.35 -12.11 -12.34
N GLN A 31 -7.72 -11.84 -13.49
CA GLN A 31 -8.36 -11.95 -14.80
C GLN A 31 -8.84 -13.38 -15.11
N LYS A 32 -8.21 -14.39 -14.50
CA LYS A 32 -8.57 -15.80 -14.64
C LYS A 32 -9.64 -16.27 -13.66
N LEU A 33 -10.04 -15.43 -12.71
CA LEU A 33 -11.05 -15.81 -11.72
C LEU A 33 -12.46 -15.84 -12.35
N PRO A 34 -13.36 -16.69 -11.82
CA PRO A 34 -14.78 -16.61 -12.16
C PRO A 34 -15.32 -15.20 -11.97
N GLU A 35 -16.25 -14.77 -12.83
CA GLU A 35 -16.74 -13.38 -12.86
C GLU A 35 -17.22 -12.87 -11.49
N ARG A 36 -17.84 -13.74 -10.69
CA ARG A 36 -18.30 -13.45 -9.31
C ARG A 36 -17.19 -13.17 -8.29
N LEU A 37 -15.95 -13.55 -8.59
CA LEU A 37 -14.75 -13.40 -7.74
C LEU A 37 -13.76 -12.38 -8.32
N LYS A 38 -14.03 -11.78 -9.48
CA LYS A 38 -13.21 -10.69 -9.97
C LYS A 38 -13.38 -9.46 -9.06
N PRO A 39 -12.32 -8.65 -8.87
CA PRO A 39 -12.47 -7.37 -8.16
C PRO A 39 -13.52 -6.48 -8.86
N PRO A 40 -14.00 -5.43 -8.17
CA PRO A 40 -14.97 -4.50 -8.73
C PRO A 40 -14.42 -3.86 -10.01
N PRO A 41 -15.23 -3.74 -11.07
CA PRO A 41 -14.79 -3.12 -12.31
C PRO A 41 -14.45 -1.65 -12.06
N VAL A 42 -13.32 -1.21 -12.60
CA VAL A 42 -12.90 0.19 -12.63
C VAL A 42 -13.06 0.68 -14.06
N ARG A 43 -13.79 1.79 -14.26
CA ARG A 43 -14.13 2.31 -15.60
C ARG A 43 -12.91 2.82 -16.35
N ARG A 44 -11.94 3.35 -15.62
CA ARG A 44 -10.67 3.86 -16.13
C ARG A 44 -9.60 3.66 -15.07
N ASP A 45 -8.40 3.31 -15.49
CA ASP A 45 -7.26 3.20 -14.61
C ASP A 45 -7.03 4.50 -13.80
N PRO A 46 -6.85 4.42 -12.47
CA PRO A 46 -6.57 5.59 -11.63
C PRO A 46 -5.33 6.39 -12.05
N GLY A 47 -4.27 5.71 -12.51
CA GLY A 47 -3.05 6.37 -12.99
C GLY A 47 -3.29 7.15 -14.27
N GLU A 48 -3.97 6.55 -15.24
CA GLU A 48 -4.41 7.20 -16.48
C GLU A 48 -5.27 8.43 -16.19
N PHE A 49 -6.22 8.33 -15.24
CA PHE A 49 -7.06 9.45 -14.84
C PHE A 49 -6.22 10.61 -14.28
N MET A 50 -5.28 10.33 -13.38
CA MET A 50 -4.44 11.35 -12.77
C MET A 50 -3.53 12.04 -13.78
N VAL A 51 -2.90 11.28 -14.69
CA VAL A 51 -2.04 11.86 -15.74
C VAL A 51 -2.86 12.74 -16.69
N SER A 52 -4.04 12.28 -17.12
CA SER A 52 -4.92 13.13 -17.92
C SER A 52 -5.38 14.39 -17.20
N ARG A 53 -5.54 14.34 -15.87
CA ARG A 53 -5.88 15.55 -15.11
C ARG A 53 -4.71 16.56 -15.12
N VAL A 54 -3.48 16.08 -15.03
CA VAL A 54 -2.28 16.93 -15.16
C VAL A 54 -2.17 17.52 -16.57
N GLU A 55 -2.41 16.74 -17.62
CA GLU A 55 -2.43 17.22 -19.01
C GLU A 55 -3.48 18.32 -19.23
N GLN A 56 -4.68 18.14 -18.67
CA GLN A 56 -5.74 19.15 -18.71
C GLN A 56 -5.32 20.45 -18.02
N LEU A 57 -4.71 20.36 -16.83
CA LEU A 57 -4.23 21.54 -16.10
C LEU A 57 -3.09 22.26 -16.84
N ARG A 58 -2.24 21.49 -17.53
CA ARG A 58 -1.16 22.02 -18.37
C ARG A 58 -1.67 22.62 -19.69
N GLY A 59 -2.87 22.24 -20.13
CA GLY A 59 -3.45 22.66 -21.42
C GLY A 59 -2.83 21.99 -22.65
N ALA A 60 -2.00 20.95 -22.46
CA ALA A 60 -1.34 20.26 -23.57
C ALA A 60 -1.11 18.77 -23.25
N PRO A 61 -1.46 17.86 -24.17
CA PRO A 61 -1.23 16.42 -23.98
C PRO A 61 0.27 16.10 -23.93
N LEU A 62 0.62 15.06 -23.19
CA LEU A 62 1.96 14.50 -23.23
C LEU A 62 2.12 13.62 -24.48
N ARG A 63 3.37 13.37 -24.86
CA ARG A 63 3.67 12.32 -25.84
C ARG A 63 3.15 10.99 -25.30
N ARG A 64 2.50 10.18 -26.13
CA ARG A 64 1.86 8.91 -25.74
C ARG A 64 2.76 8.00 -24.89
N GLY A 65 4.03 7.82 -25.29
CA GLY A 65 4.97 7.00 -24.52
C GLY A 65 5.24 7.53 -23.10
N LEU A 66 5.25 8.85 -22.91
CA LEU A 66 5.42 9.47 -21.59
C LEU A 66 4.12 9.38 -20.77
N HIS A 67 2.96 9.57 -21.40
CA HIS A 67 1.66 9.37 -20.76
C HIS A 67 1.56 7.97 -20.14
N ASP A 68 1.76 6.95 -20.97
CA ASP A 68 1.67 5.55 -20.57
C ASP A 68 2.70 5.19 -19.49
N ALA A 69 3.90 5.77 -19.57
CA ALA A 69 4.95 5.55 -18.57
C ALA A 69 4.57 6.17 -17.22
N LEU A 70 4.05 7.39 -17.20
CA LEU A 70 3.61 8.07 -15.97
C LEU A 70 2.39 7.39 -15.36
N ALA A 71 1.41 6.97 -16.17
CA ALA A 71 0.21 6.28 -15.69
C ALA A 71 0.56 4.95 -15.01
N ARG A 72 1.43 4.14 -15.63
CA ARG A 72 2.00 2.95 -14.99
C ARG A 72 2.83 3.30 -13.75
N GLY A 73 3.62 4.37 -13.82
CA GLY A 73 4.43 4.89 -12.73
C GLY A 73 3.61 5.27 -11.49
N MET A 74 2.37 5.76 -11.67
CA MET A 74 1.51 6.16 -10.55
C MET A 74 1.23 5.02 -9.57
N HIS A 75 1.11 3.77 -10.04
CA HIS A 75 0.92 2.62 -9.16
C HIS A 75 2.10 2.41 -8.21
N TRP A 76 3.32 2.60 -8.72
CA TRP A 76 4.54 2.50 -7.93
C TRP A 76 4.68 3.67 -6.97
N GLY A 77 4.41 4.90 -7.45
CA GLY A 77 4.43 6.10 -6.63
C GLY A 77 3.43 6.04 -5.47
N TYR A 78 2.21 5.56 -5.75
CA TYR A 78 1.17 5.39 -4.74
C TYR A 78 1.55 4.35 -3.68
N GLY A 79 2.06 3.19 -4.11
CA GLY A 79 2.53 2.16 -3.18
C GLY A 79 3.71 2.61 -2.33
N ALA A 80 4.73 3.21 -2.95
CA ALA A 80 5.89 3.75 -2.26
C ALA A 80 5.51 4.82 -1.23
N THR A 81 4.62 5.74 -1.60
CA THR A 81 4.14 6.81 -0.70
C THR A 81 3.33 6.22 0.46
N SER A 82 2.42 5.29 0.18
CA SER A 82 1.64 4.60 1.20
C SER A 82 2.56 3.86 2.18
N GLY A 83 3.54 3.13 1.65
CA GLY A 83 4.55 2.45 2.46
C GLY A 83 5.38 3.41 3.32
N ALA A 84 5.81 4.55 2.77
CA ALA A 84 6.54 5.58 3.53
C ALA A 84 5.71 6.10 4.72
N LEU A 85 4.43 6.43 4.48
CA LEU A 85 3.50 6.87 5.52
C LEU A 85 3.31 5.79 6.58
N PHE A 86 3.19 4.53 6.19
CA PHE A 86 3.11 3.40 7.10
C PHE A 86 4.36 3.28 7.99
N GLY A 87 5.56 3.35 7.38
CA GLY A 87 6.83 3.32 8.12
C GLY A 87 6.94 4.47 9.12
N LEU A 88 6.57 5.68 8.71
CA LEU A 88 6.54 6.85 9.61
C LEU A 88 5.58 6.63 10.78
N ALA A 89 4.34 6.20 10.50
CA ALA A 89 3.31 5.97 11.49
C ALA A 89 3.68 4.87 12.51
N THR A 90 4.42 3.85 12.07
CA THR A 90 4.79 2.69 12.89
C THR A 90 6.15 2.81 13.57
N SER A 91 6.93 3.85 13.24
CA SER A 91 8.29 4.08 13.76
C SER A 91 8.41 4.08 15.30
N ARG A 92 7.34 4.44 16.01
CA ARG A 92 7.28 4.42 17.48
C ARG A 92 6.69 3.13 18.05
N LEU A 93 5.92 2.38 17.26
CA LEU A 93 5.23 1.16 17.69
C LEU A 93 6.19 -0.04 17.80
N ARG A 94 7.31 0.00 17.07
CA ARG A 94 8.34 -1.06 17.05
C ARG A 94 7.72 -2.44 16.81
N LEU A 95 7.33 -2.70 15.57
CA LEU A 95 6.70 -3.94 15.11
C LEU A 95 7.68 -5.11 15.17
N ARG A 96 7.93 -5.65 16.36
CA ARG A 96 8.94 -6.70 16.60
C ARG A 96 8.42 -8.12 16.39
N THR A 97 7.11 -8.32 16.50
CA THR A 97 6.47 -9.62 16.37
C THR A 97 5.78 -9.74 15.02
N LEU A 98 5.71 -10.97 14.50
CA LEU A 98 5.00 -11.23 13.24
C LEU A 98 3.50 -10.87 13.37
N PRO A 99 2.76 -11.26 14.42
CA PRO A 99 1.35 -10.90 14.55
C PRO A 99 1.10 -9.38 14.55
N ALA A 100 1.96 -8.59 15.21
CA ALA A 100 1.83 -7.14 15.22
C ALA A 100 2.04 -6.53 13.82
N ALA A 101 3.04 -7.03 13.08
CA ALA A 101 3.30 -6.58 11.72
C ALA A 101 2.17 -6.97 10.76
N LEU A 102 1.62 -8.19 10.88
CA LEU A 102 0.48 -8.63 10.07
C LEU A 102 -0.73 -7.74 10.32
N LEU A 103 -1.09 -7.50 11.59
CA LEU A 103 -2.22 -6.65 11.95
C LEU A 103 -2.04 -5.20 11.46
N ALA A 104 -0.88 -4.61 11.71
CA ALA A 104 -0.58 -3.24 11.28
C ALA A 104 -0.62 -3.12 9.75
N GLY A 105 -0.06 -4.09 9.04
CA GLY A 105 -0.11 -4.17 7.58
C GLY A 105 -1.53 -4.33 7.05
N SER A 106 -2.34 -5.23 7.64
CA SER A 106 -3.74 -5.40 7.25
C SER A 106 -4.55 -4.13 7.43
N VAL A 107 -4.43 -3.46 8.58
CA VAL A 107 -5.12 -2.19 8.86
C VAL A 107 -4.70 -1.12 7.85
N MET A 108 -3.41 -1.01 7.56
CA MET A 108 -2.90 -0.08 6.56
C MET A 108 -3.47 -0.36 5.17
N GLY A 109 -3.43 -1.62 4.74
CA GLY A 109 -3.99 -2.05 3.46
C GLY A 109 -5.48 -1.71 3.34
N THR A 110 -6.25 -2.03 4.36
CA THR A 110 -7.69 -1.69 4.42
C THR A 110 -7.92 -0.18 4.42
N ALA A 111 -7.09 0.61 5.10
CA ALA A 111 -7.19 2.07 5.08
C ALA A 111 -6.93 2.65 3.68
N VAL A 112 -5.91 2.15 2.98
CA VAL A 112 -5.62 2.52 1.59
C VAL A 112 -6.81 2.17 0.69
N TRP A 113 -7.35 0.96 0.83
CA TRP A 113 -8.54 0.54 0.11
C TRP A 113 -9.72 1.49 0.38
N ALA A 114 -9.98 1.82 1.64
CA ALA A 114 -11.10 2.69 2.02
C ALA A 114 -10.96 4.09 1.43
N VAL A 115 -9.77 4.70 1.52
CA VAL A 115 -9.49 6.02 0.92
C VAL A 115 -9.77 6.01 -0.60
N GLY A 116 -9.41 4.93 -1.29
CA GLY A 116 -9.71 4.76 -2.72
C GLY A 116 -11.18 4.47 -3.01
N TYR A 117 -11.65 3.30 -2.59
CA TYR A 117 -12.93 2.72 -3.01
C TYR A 117 -14.15 3.28 -2.31
N ILE A 118 -14.00 3.84 -1.10
CA ILE A 118 -15.07 4.58 -0.41
C ILE A 118 -14.92 6.09 -0.67
N GLY A 119 -13.69 6.59 -0.72
CA GLY A 119 -13.40 8.00 -0.91
C GLY A 119 -13.41 8.43 -2.37
N TRP A 120 -12.22 8.54 -2.97
CA TRP A 120 -12.06 9.36 -4.16
C TRP A 120 -12.44 8.66 -5.47
N LEU A 121 -12.35 7.33 -5.59
CA LEU A 121 -12.70 6.62 -6.82
C LEU A 121 -14.18 6.77 -7.19
N PRO A 122 -15.15 6.59 -6.27
CA PRO A 122 -16.55 6.89 -6.55
C PRO A 122 -16.80 8.37 -6.82
N ALA A 123 -16.15 9.27 -6.07
CA ALA A 123 -16.30 10.72 -6.27
C ALA A 123 -15.84 11.17 -7.67
N ALA A 124 -14.76 10.56 -8.18
CA ALA A 124 -14.26 10.74 -9.55
C ALA A 124 -15.04 9.93 -10.61
N LYS A 125 -16.11 9.23 -10.21
CA LYS A 125 -16.93 8.35 -11.07
C LYS A 125 -16.14 7.23 -11.75
N LEU A 126 -15.00 6.83 -11.18
CA LEU A 126 -14.16 5.73 -11.67
C LEU A 126 -14.70 4.36 -11.28
N THR A 127 -15.43 4.28 -10.17
CA THR A 127 -16.13 3.08 -9.71
C THR A 127 -17.56 3.45 -9.28
N PRO A 128 -18.53 2.52 -9.33
CA PRO A 128 -19.80 2.73 -8.63
C PRO A 128 -19.55 2.73 -7.10
N PRO A 129 -20.46 3.29 -6.28
CA PRO A 129 -20.33 3.20 -4.82
C PRO A 129 -20.26 1.75 -4.30
N VAL A 130 -19.56 1.51 -3.19
CA VAL A 130 -19.23 0.16 -2.68
C VAL A 130 -20.47 -0.72 -2.49
N TRP A 131 -21.59 -0.18 -2.00
CA TRP A 131 -22.85 -0.92 -1.82
C TRP A 131 -23.48 -1.43 -3.12
N ARG A 132 -23.02 -0.95 -4.29
CA ARG A 132 -23.46 -1.40 -5.62
C ARG A 132 -22.47 -2.35 -6.31
N GLN A 133 -21.32 -2.64 -5.69
CA GLN A 133 -20.25 -3.46 -6.30
C GLN A 133 -20.41 -4.98 -6.05
N GLY A 134 -21.28 -5.38 -5.13
CA GLY A 134 -21.48 -6.77 -4.71
C GLY A 134 -20.46 -7.23 -3.65
N ALA A 135 -20.96 -7.83 -2.56
CA ALA A 135 -20.17 -8.14 -1.38
C ALA A 135 -18.93 -9.02 -1.66
N ARG A 136 -19.02 -10.01 -2.56
CA ARG A 136 -17.89 -10.88 -2.91
C ARG A 136 -16.76 -10.13 -3.62
N ARG A 137 -17.10 -9.22 -4.54
CA ARG A 137 -16.10 -8.40 -5.26
C ARG A 137 -15.41 -7.44 -4.31
N VAL A 138 -16.19 -6.81 -3.43
CA VAL A 138 -15.69 -5.94 -2.37
C VAL A 138 -14.73 -6.71 -1.45
N ALA A 139 -15.11 -7.91 -1.00
CA ALA A 139 -14.25 -8.74 -0.17
C ALA A 139 -12.92 -9.08 -0.86
N VAL A 140 -12.95 -9.50 -2.14
CA VAL A 140 -11.72 -9.77 -2.91
C VAL A 140 -10.85 -8.51 -3.03
N SER A 141 -11.45 -7.34 -3.26
CA SER A 141 -10.75 -6.07 -3.34
C SER A 141 -10.06 -5.71 -2.01
N VAL A 142 -10.79 -5.81 -0.89
CA VAL A 142 -10.26 -5.56 0.46
C VAL A 142 -9.13 -6.53 0.78
N LEU A 143 -9.31 -7.83 0.53
CA LEU A 143 -8.29 -8.85 0.78
C LEU A 143 -7.02 -8.61 -0.04
N GLY A 144 -7.15 -8.19 -1.30
CA GLY A 144 -6.01 -7.80 -2.12
C GLY A 144 -5.21 -6.64 -1.51
N HIS A 145 -5.90 -5.65 -0.96
CA HIS A 145 -5.25 -4.52 -0.30
C HIS A 145 -4.67 -4.88 1.08
N MET A 146 -5.33 -5.77 1.84
CA MET A 146 -4.76 -6.33 3.06
C MET A 146 -3.45 -7.09 2.77
N ALA A 147 -3.41 -7.90 1.70
CA ALA A 147 -2.20 -8.59 1.28
C ALA A 147 -1.09 -7.61 0.86
N PHE A 148 -1.44 -6.55 0.12
CA PHE A 148 -0.53 -5.43 -0.16
C PHE A 148 0.08 -4.87 1.14
N GLY A 149 -0.76 -4.48 2.10
CA GLY A 149 -0.30 -3.87 3.34
C GLY A 149 0.52 -4.81 4.24
N ILE A 150 0.14 -6.09 4.32
CA ILE A 150 0.91 -7.13 5.00
C ILE A 150 2.33 -7.23 4.42
N VAL A 151 2.44 -7.32 3.09
CA VAL A 151 3.75 -7.40 2.43
C VAL A 151 4.55 -6.13 2.64
N SER A 152 3.91 -4.96 2.63
CA SER A 152 4.56 -3.69 2.91
C SER A 152 5.09 -3.58 4.34
N ALA A 153 4.54 -4.32 5.30
CA ALA A 153 5.03 -4.32 6.68
C ALA A 153 6.32 -5.14 6.90
N ILE A 154 6.67 -6.04 5.96
CA ILE A 154 7.80 -6.97 6.14
C ILE A 154 9.14 -6.24 6.33
N PRO A 155 9.54 -5.26 5.49
CA PRO A 155 10.81 -4.58 5.70
C PRO A 155 10.88 -3.82 7.04
N VAL A 156 9.77 -3.22 7.46
CA VAL A 156 9.67 -2.55 8.77
C VAL A 156 9.86 -3.54 9.92
N LEU A 157 9.17 -4.69 9.87
CA LEU A 157 9.36 -5.78 10.84
C LEU A 157 10.81 -6.24 10.93
N LEU A 158 11.48 -6.41 9.78
CA LEU A 158 12.88 -6.83 9.74
C LEU A 158 13.82 -5.78 10.34
N LEU A 159 13.57 -4.49 10.07
CA LEU A 159 14.32 -3.38 10.67
C LEU A 159 14.15 -3.34 12.19
N ASP A 160 12.91 -3.49 12.68
CA ASP A 160 12.60 -3.47 14.11
C ASP A 160 13.18 -4.67 14.87
N ARG A 161 13.21 -5.85 14.22
CA ARG A 161 13.86 -7.05 14.77
C ARG A 161 15.36 -6.90 14.87
N ARG A 162 16.03 -6.34 13.85
CA ARG A 162 17.49 -6.10 13.88
C ARG A 162 17.89 -5.07 14.93
N ARG A 163 17.02 -4.10 15.21
CA ARG A 163 17.24 -3.07 16.24
C ARG A 163 16.82 -3.52 17.66
N ALA A 164 16.29 -4.74 17.81
CA ALA A 164 15.95 -5.25 19.13
C ALA A 164 17.22 -5.64 19.90
N GLU A 165 17.45 -5.00 21.05
CA GLU A 165 18.55 -5.36 21.93
C GLU A 165 18.36 -6.81 22.45
N PRO A 166 19.37 -7.69 22.35
CA PRO A 166 19.28 -9.07 22.82
C PRO A 166 18.92 -9.17 24.31
N TRP A 167 18.23 -10.25 24.70
CA TRP A 167 17.74 -10.44 26.07
C TRP A 167 18.84 -10.37 27.13
N TRP A 168 20.04 -10.86 26.84
CA TRP A 168 21.19 -10.86 27.75
C TRP A 168 21.74 -9.44 28.01
N ARG A 169 21.76 -8.55 27.01
CA ARG A 169 22.13 -7.13 27.22
C ARG A 169 21.12 -6.40 28.10
N ARG A 170 19.83 -6.75 27.96
CA ARG A 170 18.78 -6.21 28.84
C ARG A 170 18.90 -6.72 30.27
N ALA A 171 19.28 -7.99 30.46
CA ALA A 171 19.52 -8.57 31.77
C ALA A 171 20.74 -7.93 32.46
N LEU A 172 21.86 -7.76 31.75
CA LEU A 172 23.06 -7.09 32.30
C LEU A 172 22.78 -5.65 32.76
N LYS A 173 22.00 -4.88 31.98
CA LYS A 173 21.60 -3.52 32.36
C LYS A 173 20.69 -3.44 33.60
N ARG A 174 20.00 -4.53 33.95
CA ARG A 174 19.18 -4.62 35.17
C ARG A 174 20.00 -4.99 36.40
N ILE A 175 21.09 -5.73 36.22
CA ILE A 175 22.00 -6.11 37.30
C ILE A 175 22.97 -4.97 37.63
N ALA A 176 23.33 -4.15 36.64
CA ALA A 176 24.23 -3.00 36.78
C ALA A 176 23.54 -1.70 37.25
N ARG A 177 22.31 -1.78 37.79
CA ARG A 177 21.58 -0.67 38.41
C ARG A 177 21.25 -1.04 39.84
#